data_AF-A0A3N5I364-F1
#
_entry.id   AF-A0A3N5I364-F1
#
_cell.length_a   1.000
_cell.length_b   1.000
_cell.length_c   1.000
_cell.angle_alpha   90.00
_cell.angle_beta   90.00
_cell.angle_gamma   90.00
#
_symmetry.space_group_name_H-M   'P 1'
#
loop_
_entity.id
_entity.type
_entity.pdbx_description
1 polymer ?
#
loop_
_entity_poly.entity_id
_entity_poly.type
_entity_poly.pdbx_seq_one_letter_code
_entity_poly.pdbx_strand_id
1 'polypeptide(L)'
;MRQSCITKVLSPPLQANSMRRSTRFLATQARTSMPDSNSISPRSYSTTPALGTSRPGKPQSLAQKRLARKGKNGNPLTPRCMFVMVAEEVFDRYGRLLAYVNGAYEKKERETIPESKRPTFNLQMLQEGQAVSLLIYPNIPKPADLELVQTAVRKARATNKGFWKGPDNLLLPYEFRWIIDTIKGTRTGPDRYCADISTGKLYQPQHYYKVLPESRLFFYTKDLVEALKMNFQLVP
;
A
#
# COMPACT_ATOMS: atom_id res chain seq x y z
N MET A 1 8.20 24.60 14.77
CA MET A 1 7.32 25.29 13.81
C MET A 1 6.79 24.42 12.64
N ARG A 2 6.90 23.08 12.62
CA ARG A 2 6.52 22.25 11.45
C ARG A 2 5.26 21.37 11.57
N GLN A 3 4.63 21.28 12.75
CA GLN A 3 3.39 20.50 12.95
C GLN A 3 2.10 21.23 12.56
N SER A 4 2.14 22.55 12.35
CA SER A 4 0.95 23.38 12.10
C SER A 4 0.33 23.19 10.70
N CYS A 5 1.13 22.86 9.67
CA CYS A 5 0.60 22.73 8.30
C CYS A 5 -0.24 21.45 8.09
N ILE A 6 0.14 20.32 8.68
CA ILE A 6 -0.58 19.04 8.48
C ILE A 6 -2.00 19.12 9.07
N THR A 7 -2.15 19.79 10.22
CA THR A 7 -3.45 19.96 10.86
C THR A 7 -4.31 21.00 10.16
N LYS A 8 -3.72 22.09 9.60
CA LYS A 8 -4.51 23.12 8.88
C LYS A 8 -5.02 22.68 7.51
N VAL A 9 -4.31 21.79 6.81
CA VAL A 9 -4.69 21.33 5.46
C VAL A 9 -5.72 20.18 5.49
N LEU A 10 -5.76 19.40 6.58
CA LEU A 10 -6.58 18.18 6.69
C LEU A 10 -7.58 18.18 7.87
N SER A 11 -7.87 19.33 8.50
CA SER A 11 -8.96 19.45 9.48
C SER A 11 -10.30 19.74 8.77
N PRO A 12 -11.35 18.91 8.91
CA PRO A 12 -12.62 19.11 8.21
C PRO A 12 -13.65 19.86 9.08
N PRO A 13 -14.71 20.44 8.49
CA PRO A 13 -16.05 20.37 9.06
C PRO A 13 -16.84 19.32 8.27
N LEU A 14 -16.53 18.04 8.48
CA LEU A 14 -17.39 16.94 8.02
C LEU A 14 -18.02 16.35 9.27
N GLN A 15 -19.03 17.08 9.75
CA GLN A 15 -19.99 16.55 10.71
C GLN A 15 -20.77 15.41 10.06
N ALA A 16 -20.76 14.28 10.77
CA ALA A 16 -21.87 13.36 10.98
C ALA A 16 -22.93 13.32 9.86
N ASN A 17 -22.84 12.31 8.98
CA ASN A 17 -24.01 11.51 8.59
C ASN A 17 -23.58 10.32 7.73
N SER A 18 -24.05 9.13 8.13
CA SER A 18 -24.16 7.86 7.38
C SER A 18 -23.83 6.71 8.33
N MET A 19 -24.71 6.47 9.30
CA MET A 19 -25.69 5.38 9.26
C MET A 19 -25.08 3.99 9.01
N ARG A 20 -25.09 3.23 10.11
CA ARG A 20 -25.04 1.77 10.16
C ARG A 20 -25.92 1.15 9.07
N ARG A 21 -25.33 0.36 8.16
CA ARG A 21 -26.03 -0.79 7.58
C ARG A 21 -25.12 -2.00 7.58
N SER A 22 -25.50 -2.94 8.44
CA SER A 22 -25.08 -4.32 8.43
C SER A 22 -25.62 -4.98 7.16
N THR A 23 -24.74 -5.57 6.36
CA THR A 23 -25.14 -6.55 5.36
C THR A 23 -24.16 -7.72 5.41
N ARG A 24 -24.65 -8.82 6.01
CA ARG A 24 -24.15 -10.17 5.77
C ARG A 24 -24.24 -10.45 4.28
N PHE A 25 -23.18 -10.98 3.67
CA PHE A 25 -23.29 -11.65 2.38
C PHE A 25 -22.82 -13.10 2.52
N LEU A 26 -23.77 -13.99 2.29
CA LEU A 26 -23.61 -15.43 2.13
C LEU A 26 -22.93 -15.69 0.77
N ALA A 27 -21.90 -16.52 0.79
CA ALA A 27 -21.24 -17.00 -0.42
C ALA A 27 -22.05 -18.16 -1.02
N THR A 28 -22.46 -18.02 -2.28
CA THR A 28 -22.98 -19.14 -3.08
C THR A 28 -22.00 -19.39 -4.22
N GLN A 29 -21.41 -20.58 -4.23
CA GLN A 29 -20.52 -21.06 -5.29
C GLN A 29 -21.34 -21.45 -6.51
N ALA A 30 -20.89 -21.05 -7.70
CA ALA A 30 -21.28 -21.68 -8.95
C ALA A 30 -20.01 -22.26 -9.61
N ARG A 31 -19.97 -23.59 -9.72
CA ARG A 31 -19.02 -24.36 -10.52
C ARG A 31 -19.39 -24.21 -11.99
N THR A 32 -18.42 -23.89 -12.82
CA THR A 32 -18.47 -24.21 -14.25
C THR A 32 -17.13 -24.81 -14.66
N SER A 33 -17.22 -26.06 -15.13
CA SER A 33 -16.17 -26.89 -15.71
C SER A 33 -15.69 -26.35 -17.06
N MET A 34 -14.39 -26.43 -17.32
CA MET A 34 -13.77 -26.28 -18.64
C MET A 34 -12.84 -27.47 -18.88
N PRO A 35 -12.71 -27.94 -20.14
CA PRO A 35 -12.14 -29.25 -20.47
C PRO A 35 -10.61 -29.26 -20.63
N ASP A 36 -10.09 -30.47 -20.55
CA ASP A 36 -8.69 -30.88 -20.65
C ASP A 36 -8.02 -30.48 -21.97
N SER A 37 -6.76 -30.04 -21.87
CA SER A 37 -5.83 -30.14 -23.00
C SER A 37 -4.38 -30.28 -22.55
N ASN A 38 -3.83 -31.44 -22.93
CA ASN A 38 -2.47 -31.69 -23.40
C ASN A 38 -1.32 -31.71 -22.38
N SER A 39 -1.00 -32.97 -22.06
CA SER A 39 0.26 -33.56 -21.63
C SER A 39 1.51 -32.91 -22.24
N ILE A 40 2.34 -32.34 -21.37
CA ILE A 40 3.76 -32.11 -21.62
C ILE A 40 4.51 -33.00 -20.63
N SER A 41 5.27 -33.95 -21.15
CA SER A 41 6.09 -34.89 -20.37
C SER A 41 7.22 -34.14 -19.65
N PRO A 42 7.48 -34.42 -18.36
CA PRO A 42 8.61 -33.83 -17.66
C PRO A 42 9.90 -34.58 -18.02
N ARG A 43 10.90 -33.85 -18.51
CA ARG A 43 12.29 -34.33 -18.60
C ARG A 43 12.77 -34.71 -17.20
N SER A 44 13.06 -36.00 -17.01
CA SER A 44 13.69 -36.55 -15.83
C SER A 44 15.16 -36.11 -15.78
N TYR A 45 15.50 -35.27 -14.81
CA TYR A 45 16.90 -35.03 -14.46
C TYR A 45 17.33 -36.03 -13.38
N SER A 46 18.44 -36.71 -13.66
CA SER A 46 19.06 -37.74 -12.84
C SER A 46 19.44 -37.25 -11.44
N THR A 47 19.01 -37.97 -10.41
CA THR A 47 19.50 -37.86 -9.04
C THR A 47 20.82 -38.62 -8.87
N THR A 48 21.88 -37.91 -8.51
CA THR A 48 23.06 -38.49 -7.83
C THR A 48 23.08 -37.93 -6.40
N PRO A 49 23.17 -38.77 -5.35
CA PRO A 49 23.11 -38.31 -3.97
C PRO A 49 24.50 -38.00 -3.43
N ALA A 50 24.69 -36.85 -2.80
CA ALA A 50 25.77 -36.68 -1.82
C ALA A 50 25.54 -35.49 -0.88
N LEU A 51 25.94 -35.73 0.36
CA LEU A 51 26.24 -34.81 1.46
C LEU A 51 25.08 -34.26 2.30
N GLY A 52 24.97 -34.82 3.50
CA GLY A 52 24.17 -34.31 4.60
C GLY A 52 24.52 -32.87 4.90
N THR A 53 23.54 -32.01 4.69
CA THR A 53 23.46 -30.67 5.26
C THR A 53 22.05 -30.56 5.83
N SER A 54 21.95 -30.15 7.09
CA SER A 54 20.66 -29.79 7.69
C SER A 54 19.96 -28.82 6.74
N ARG A 55 18.78 -29.21 6.24
CA ARG A 55 18.01 -28.35 5.33
C ARG A 55 17.80 -27.01 6.02
N PRO A 56 18.32 -25.88 5.50
CA PRO A 56 17.88 -24.58 5.98
C PRO A 56 16.37 -24.55 5.86
N GLY A 57 15.68 -24.26 6.97
CA GLY A 57 14.22 -24.24 7.01
C GLY A 57 13.69 -23.38 5.86
N LYS A 58 12.67 -23.87 5.14
CA LYS A 58 12.07 -23.13 4.02
C LYS A 58 11.80 -21.68 4.48
N PRO A 59 12.26 -20.66 3.73
CA PRO A 59 12.02 -19.28 4.13
C PRO A 59 10.51 -19.06 4.25
N GLN A 60 10.04 -18.80 5.47
CA GLN A 60 8.63 -18.52 5.71
C GLN A 60 8.25 -17.22 5.02
N SER A 61 7.11 -17.23 4.33
CA SER A 61 6.59 -16.03 3.68
C SER A 61 6.26 -14.96 4.72
N LEU A 62 6.29 -13.69 4.31
CA LEU A 62 5.94 -12.59 5.20
C LEU A 62 4.53 -12.75 5.79
N ALA A 63 3.59 -13.23 4.98
CA ALA A 63 2.23 -13.56 5.40
C ALA A 63 2.21 -14.63 6.51
N GLN A 64 2.96 -15.73 6.35
CA GLN A 64 3.05 -16.77 7.37
C GLN A 64 3.60 -16.23 8.69
N LYS A 65 4.69 -15.45 8.64
CA LYS A 65 5.29 -14.85 9.85
C LYS A 65 4.33 -13.91 10.58
N ARG A 66 3.57 -13.10 9.83
CA ARG A 66 2.63 -12.11 10.37
C ARG A 66 1.36 -12.71 10.95
N LEU A 67 0.83 -13.72 10.28
CA LEU A 67 -0.40 -14.38 10.71
C LEU A 67 -0.13 -15.42 11.80
N ALA A 68 1.11 -15.91 11.95
CA ALA A 68 1.47 -16.84 13.00
C ALA A 68 1.12 -16.33 14.41
N ARG A 69 0.62 -17.24 15.24
CA ARG A 69 0.40 -17.07 16.67
C ARG A 69 1.25 -18.08 17.42
N LYS A 70 1.73 -17.70 18.60
CA LYS A 70 2.44 -18.59 19.53
C LYS A 70 1.76 -18.54 20.89
N GLY A 71 1.59 -19.69 21.51
CA GLY A 71 1.11 -19.80 22.89
C GLY A 71 2.20 -19.40 23.89
N LYS A 72 1.83 -19.33 25.17
CA LYS A 72 2.76 -19.00 26.28
C LYS A 72 3.99 -19.91 26.31
N ASN A 73 3.82 -21.17 25.92
CA ASN A 73 4.87 -22.19 25.94
C ASN A 73 5.67 -22.24 24.62
N GLY A 74 5.50 -21.26 23.72
CA GLY A 74 6.17 -21.23 22.41
C GLY A 74 5.52 -22.09 21.32
N ASN A 75 4.57 -22.96 21.68
CA ASN A 75 3.85 -23.83 20.74
C ASN A 75 3.08 -22.99 19.70
N PRO A 76 3.11 -23.39 18.40
CA PRO A 76 2.35 -22.70 17.37
C PRO A 76 0.85 -22.83 17.61
N LEU A 77 0.13 -21.72 17.50
CA LEU A 77 -1.33 -21.68 17.52
C LEU A 77 -1.87 -21.48 16.11
N THR A 78 -3.18 -21.70 15.93
CA THR A 78 -3.89 -21.40 14.68
C THR A 78 -3.56 -19.99 14.21
N PRO A 79 -3.08 -19.81 12.96
CA PRO A 79 -2.79 -18.49 12.42
C PRO A 79 -4.01 -17.56 12.44
N ARG A 80 -3.76 -16.26 12.53
CA ARG A 80 -4.80 -15.23 12.43
C ARG A 80 -5.45 -15.28 11.04
N CYS A 81 -6.75 -15.05 10.99
CA CYS A 81 -7.42 -14.69 9.76
C CYS A 81 -6.92 -13.32 9.26
N MET A 82 -7.13 -13.04 7.98
CA MET A 82 -6.88 -11.70 7.44
C MET A 82 -8.03 -10.76 7.81
N PHE A 83 -7.68 -9.50 8.05
CA PHE A 83 -8.58 -8.39 8.20
C PHE A 83 -8.36 -7.42 7.04
N VAL A 84 -9.45 -6.97 6.43
CA VAL A 84 -9.45 -6.09 5.26
C VAL A 84 -10.23 -4.84 5.61
N MET A 85 -9.63 -3.67 5.39
CA MET A 85 -10.25 -2.36 5.58
C MET A 85 -10.23 -1.61 4.26
N VAL A 86 -11.38 -1.08 3.85
CA VAL A 86 -11.54 -0.29 2.62
C VAL A 86 -11.56 1.20 2.94
N ALA A 87 -11.18 2.02 1.97
CA ALA A 87 -11.25 3.47 2.04
C ALA A 87 -12.60 3.98 1.48
N GLU A 88 -12.66 5.25 1.11
CA GLU A 88 -13.87 5.89 0.58
C GLU A 88 -14.28 5.28 -0.77
N GLU A 89 -13.36 5.21 -1.73
CA GLU A 89 -13.57 4.41 -2.94
C GLU A 89 -13.14 2.96 -2.65
N VAL A 90 -14.09 2.05 -2.78
CA VAL A 90 -13.88 0.63 -2.49
C VAL A 90 -13.23 -0.10 -3.67
N PHE A 91 -13.61 0.24 -4.90
CA PHE A 91 -13.10 -0.38 -6.12
C PHE A 91 -12.53 0.66 -7.05
N ASP A 92 -11.49 0.30 -7.79
CA ASP A 92 -11.02 1.12 -8.90
C ASP A 92 -11.79 0.84 -10.20
N ARG A 93 -11.47 1.61 -11.25
CA ARG A 93 -12.07 1.46 -12.59
C ARG A 93 -11.87 0.08 -13.24
N TYR A 94 -10.97 -0.74 -12.72
CA TYR A 94 -10.67 -2.08 -13.20
C TYR A 94 -11.34 -3.17 -12.35
N GLY A 95 -12.19 -2.80 -11.39
CA GLY A 95 -12.86 -3.73 -10.49
C GLY A 95 -11.95 -4.31 -9.40
N ARG A 96 -10.77 -3.71 -9.17
CA ARG A 96 -9.85 -4.15 -8.11
C ARG A 96 -10.24 -3.52 -6.78
N LEU A 97 -10.29 -4.33 -5.73
CA LEU A 97 -10.54 -3.87 -4.36
C LEU A 97 -9.37 -3.02 -3.85
N LEU A 98 -9.68 -1.81 -3.40
CA LEU A 98 -8.73 -0.90 -2.75
C LEU A 98 -8.83 -1.09 -1.24
N ALA A 99 -7.81 -1.72 -0.64
CA ALA A 99 -7.85 -2.05 0.78
C ALA A 99 -6.48 -2.04 1.47
N TYR A 100 -6.54 -1.79 2.76
CA TYR A 100 -5.49 -2.11 3.72
C TYR A 100 -5.71 -3.52 4.26
N VAL A 101 -4.66 -4.33 4.24
CA VAL A 101 -4.72 -5.71 4.74
C VAL A 101 -3.90 -5.83 6.02
N ASN A 102 -4.42 -6.53 7.02
CA ASN A 102 -3.70 -6.85 8.27
C ASN A 102 -4.10 -8.23 8.80
N GLY A 103 -3.45 -8.70 9.87
CA GLY A 103 -3.98 -9.81 10.67
C GLY A 103 -5.22 -9.37 11.46
N ALA A 104 -6.19 -10.25 11.63
CA ALA A 104 -7.34 -10.04 12.50
C ALA A 104 -6.90 -10.21 13.96
N TYR A 105 -6.62 -9.08 14.63
CA TYR A 105 -6.27 -9.05 16.05
C TYR A 105 -7.52 -9.00 16.92
N GLU A 106 -7.52 -9.79 18.00
CA GLU A 106 -8.56 -9.72 19.03
C GLU A 106 -8.53 -8.35 19.73
N LYS A 107 -9.66 -7.92 20.33
CA LYS A 107 -9.73 -6.62 21.03
C LYS A 107 -8.63 -6.47 22.09
N LYS A 108 -8.45 -7.50 22.92
CA LYS A 108 -7.41 -7.55 23.96
C LYS A 108 -6.00 -7.39 23.37
N GLU A 109 -5.70 -8.07 22.27
CA GLU A 109 -4.40 -7.94 21.59
C GLU A 109 -4.17 -6.51 21.07
N ARG A 110 -5.22 -5.86 20.55
CA ARG A 110 -5.11 -4.48 20.03
C ARG A 110 -4.86 -3.46 21.13
N GLU A 111 -5.40 -3.70 22.32
CA GLU A 111 -5.20 -2.87 23.51
C GLU A 111 -3.79 -3.06 24.10
N THR A 112 -3.25 -4.28 24.08
CA THR A 112 -1.90 -4.56 24.60
C THR A 112 -0.78 -4.18 23.63
N ILE A 113 -0.99 -4.37 22.32
CA ILE A 113 0.06 -4.16 21.31
C ILE A 113 -0.09 -2.78 20.68
N PRO A 114 0.92 -1.89 20.75
CA PRO A 114 0.89 -0.58 20.10
C PRO A 114 0.64 -0.67 18.59
N GLU A 115 -0.02 0.35 18.00
CA GLU A 115 -0.34 0.38 16.57
C GLU A 115 0.89 0.28 15.66
N SER A 116 1.99 0.93 16.05
CA SER A 116 3.29 0.86 15.37
C SER A 116 3.88 -0.55 15.30
N LYS A 117 3.47 -1.44 16.22
CA LYS A 117 3.86 -2.86 16.28
C LYS A 117 2.83 -3.79 15.63
N ARG A 118 1.72 -3.25 15.11
CA ARG A 118 0.71 -3.96 14.30
C ARG A 118 0.56 -3.32 12.91
N PRO A 119 1.65 -3.05 12.17
CA PRO A 119 1.55 -2.36 10.89
C PRO A 119 0.65 -3.15 9.94
N THR A 120 -0.10 -2.50 9.05
CA THR A 120 -0.73 -3.20 7.92
C THR A 120 0.35 -3.84 7.04
N PHE A 121 0.00 -4.83 6.21
CA PHE A 121 0.94 -5.37 5.22
C PHE A 121 1.46 -4.24 4.31
N ASN A 122 0.56 -3.34 3.89
CA ASN A 122 0.89 -2.15 3.10
C ASN A 122 1.94 -1.27 3.79
N LEU A 123 1.73 -0.93 5.07
CA LEU A 123 2.68 -0.09 5.82
C LEU A 123 4.04 -0.77 5.98
N GLN A 124 4.07 -2.08 6.23
CA GLN A 124 5.34 -2.80 6.33
C GLN A 124 6.10 -2.80 5.01
N MET A 125 5.43 -2.99 3.87
CA MET A 125 6.10 -2.93 2.56
C MET A 125 6.78 -1.58 2.35
N LEU A 126 6.17 -0.48 2.83
CA LEU A 126 6.80 0.85 2.81
C LEU A 126 8.02 0.91 3.75
N GLN A 127 7.90 0.40 4.98
CA GLN A 127 8.98 0.40 5.99
C GLN A 127 10.20 -0.43 5.55
N GLU A 128 9.99 -1.49 4.77
CA GLU A 128 11.02 -2.37 4.23
C GLU A 128 11.56 -1.89 2.87
N GLY A 129 11.02 -0.78 2.33
CA GLY A 129 11.43 -0.26 1.03
C GLY A 129 11.07 -1.19 -0.13
N GLN A 130 10.00 -1.98 0.00
CA GLN A 130 9.47 -2.85 -1.04
C GLN A 130 8.30 -2.23 -1.80
N ALA A 131 7.72 -1.15 -1.26
CA ALA A 131 6.70 -0.35 -1.91
C ALA A 131 7.00 1.16 -1.78
N VAL A 132 6.33 1.95 -2.60
CA VAL A 132 6.30 3.42 -2.51
C VAL A 132 4.89 3.89 -2.13
N SER A 133 4.79 5.03 -1.46
CA SER A 133 3.49 5.68 -1.23
C SER A 133 2.92 6.18 -2.55
N LEU A 134 1.66 5.83 -2.81
CA LEU A 134 0.85 6.37 -3.91
C LEU A 134 -0.49 6.81 -3.31
N LEU A 135 -0.50 7.98 -2.70
CA LEU A 135 -1.71 8.58 -2.12
C LEU A 135 -2.44 9.34 -3.22
N ILE A 136 -3.72 9.03 -3.42
CA ILE A 136 -4.55 9.63 -4.46
C ILE A 136 -5.88 10.04 -3.79
N TYR A 137 -6.27 11.30 -3.95
CA TYR A 137 -7.59 11.78 -3.50
C TYR A 137 -8.72 11.03 -4.22
N PRO A 138 -9.83 10.68 -3.55
CA PRO A 138 -10.20 11.04 -2.16
C PRO A 138 -9.69 10.07 -1.08
N ASN A 139 -9.01 8.98 -1.45
CA ASN A 139 -8.57 7.93 -0.52
C ASN A 139 -7.32 8.33 0.29
N ILE A 140 -7.47 9.33 1.15
CA ILE A 140 -6.42 9.86 2.01
C ILE A 140 -6.53 9.19 3.41
N PRO A 141 -5.44 8.62 3.95
CA PRO A 141 -5.41 8.10 5.31
C PRO A 141 -5.72 9.19 6.35
N LYS A 142 -6.17 8.76 7.53
CA LYS A 142 -6.30 9.67 8.68
C LYS A 142 -4.96 10.33 9.02
N PRO A 143 -4.93 11.52 9.64
CA PRO A 143 -3.67 12.23 9.92
C PRO A 143 -2.59 11.40 10.62
N ALA A 144 -2.97 10.58 11.62
CA ALA A 144 -2.04 9.69 12.32
C ALA A 144 -1.45 8.61 11.40
N ASP A 145 -2.29 7.98 10.56
CA ASP A 145 -1.85 6.97 9.60
C ASP A 145 -1.00 7.58 8.48
N LEU A 146 -1.32 8.80 8.06
CA LEU A 146 -0.55 9.55 7.09
C LEU A 146 0.86 9.80 7.62
N GLU A 147 1.02 10.25 8.86
CA GLU A 147 2.33 10.43 9.49
C GLU A 147 3.15 9.11 9.53
N LEU A 148 2.49 7.97 9.80
CA LEU A 148 3.14 6.66 9.75
C LEU A 148 3.65 6.33 8.34
N VAL A 149 2.85 6.59 7.31
CA VAL A 149 3.24 6.39 5.90
C VAL A 149 4.42 7.29 5.52
N GLN A 150 4.34 8.59 5.81
CA GLN A 150 5.42 9.54 5.49
C GLN A 150 6.72 9.16 6.20
N THR A 151 6.62 8.79 7.48
CA THR A 151 7.77 8.37 8.29
C THR A 151 8.37 7.07 7.78
N ALA A 152 7.54 6.09 7.38
CA ALA A 152 8.01 4.83 6.82
C ALA A 152 8.81 5.04 5.53
N VAL A 153 8.28 5.81 4.59
CA VAL A 153 8.95 6.08 3.29
C VAL A 153 10.23 6.87 3.51
N ARG A 154 10.19 7.94 4.33
CA ARG A 154 11.36 8.75 4.66
C ARG A 154 12.48 7.92 5.29
N LYS A 155 12.15 7.07 6.26
CA LYS A 155 13.13 6.18 6.91
C LYS A 155 13.67 5.12 5.95
N ALA A 156 12.82 4.51 5.12
CA ALA A 156 13.25 3.51 4.15
C ALA A 156 14.22 4.09 3.11
N ARG A 157 13.94 5.31 2.61
CA ARG A 157 14.86 6.09 1.78
C ARG A 157 16.16 6.40 2.49
N ALA A 158 16.11 7.04 3.66
CA ALA A 158 17.29 7.48 4.39
C ALA A 158 18.21 6.33 4.83
N THR A 159 17.65 5.13 4.99
CA THR A 159 18.40 3.92 5.39
C THR A 159 18.67 2.96 4.22
N ASN A 160 18.43 3.38 2.97
CA ASN A 160 18.61 2.57 1.76
C ASN A 160 18.03 1.17 1.92
N LYS A 161 16.73 1.06 2.22
CA LYS A 161 16.04 -0.23 2.36
C LYS A 161 15.40 -0.69 1.06
N GLY A 162 15.37 -2.01 0.85
CA GLY A 162 14.72 -2.61 -0.30
C GLY A 162 15.22 -2.02 -1.62
N PHE A 163 14.30 -1.53 -2.46
CA PHE A 163 14.67 -0.93 -3.75
C PHE A 163 15.36 0.42 -3.62
N TRP A 164 15.29 1.10 -2.45
CA TRP A 164 15.99 2.37 -2.21
C TRP A 164 17.52 2.20 -2.12
N LYS A 165 18.02 0.96 -2.13
CA LYS A 165 19.45 0.65 -2.35
C LYS A 165 19.91 0.89 -3.78
N GLY A 166 18.97 1.04 -4.70
CA GLY A 166 19.23 1.17 -6.12
C GLY A 166 20.04 2.43 -6.47
N PRO A 167 20.38 2.58 -7.76
CA PRO A 167 21.12 3.74 -8.24
C PRO A 167 20.32 5.03 -8.06
N ASP A 168 21.01 6.18 -8.12
CA ASP A 168 20.41 7.51 -7.94
C ASP A 168 19.27 7.81 -8.95
N ASN A 169 19.25 7.11 -10.08
CA ASN A 169 18.23 7.21 -11.13
C ASN A 169 17.10 6.16 -11.02
N LEU A 170 16.85 5.64 -9.83
CA LEU A 170 15.74 4.71 -9.58
C LEU A 170 14.39 5.32 -10.01
N LEU A 171 13.72 4.66 -10.96
CA LEU A 171 12.33 4.95 -11.31
C LEU A 171 11.37 4.34 -10.29
N LEU A 172 10.45 5.14 -9.77
CA LEU A 172 9.38 4.64 -8.90
C LEU A 172 8.36 3.86 -9.73
N PRO A 173 7.65 2.89 -9.12
CA PRO A 173 6.71 2.02 -9.86
C PRO A 173 5.67 2.75 -10.71
N TYR A 174 5.14 3.88 -10.24
CA TYR A 174 4.18 4.67 -11.03
C TYR A 174 4.84 5.47 -12.16
N GLU A 175 6.09 5.91 -12.00
CA GLU A 175 6.85 6.61 -13.04
C GLU A 175 7.18 5.63 -14.16
N PHE A 176 7.63 4.43 -13.81
CA PHE A 176 7.82 3.34 -14.76
C PHE A 176 6.52 3.02 -15.51
N ARG A 177 5.39 2.92 -14.80
CA ARG A 177 4.08 2.69 -15.44
C ARG A 177 3.72 3.82 -16.42
N TRP A 178 3.91 5.08 -16.05
CA TRP A 178 3.64 6.21 -16.95
C TRP A 178 4.48 6.15 -18.22
N ILE A 179 5.77 5.83 -18.11
CA ILE A 179 6.65 5.68 -19.27
C ILE A 179 6.14 4.57 -20.20
N ILE A 180 5.86 3.39 -19.64
CA ILE A 180 5.34 2.25 -20.43
C ILE A 180 4.00 2.59 -21.09
N ASP A 181 3.07 3.21 -20.37
CA ASP A 181 1.77 3.61 -20.91
C ASP A 181 1.92 4.65 -22.03
N THR A 182 2.92 5.54 -21.92
CA THR A 182 3.24 6.57 -22.91
C THR A 182 3.83 5.98 -24.18
N ILE A 183 4.80 5.07 -24.06
CA ILE A 183 5.40 4.35 -25.20
C ILE A 183 4.31 3.55 -25.96
N LYS A 184 3.33 3.01 -25.24
CA LYS A 184 2.20 2.28 -25.83
C LYS A 184 1.11 3.18 -26.43
N GLY A 185 1.23 4.50 -26.34
CA GLY A 185 0.22 5.44 -26.83
C GLY A 185 -1.09 5.44 -26.02
N THR A 186 -1.11 4.80 -24.85
CA THR A 186 -2.31 4.74 -23.97
C THR A 186 -2.40 5.94 -23.04
N ARG A 187 -1.35 6.75 -22.98
CA ARG A 187 -1.19 7.93 -22.12
C ARG A 187 -0.19 8.89 -22.79
N THR A 188 -0.23 10.17 -22.46
CA THR A 188 0.69 11.19 -23.01
C THR A 188 1.78 11.64 -22.03
N GLY A 189 1.82 11.05 -20.83
CA GLY A 189 2.73 11.38 -19.75
C GLY A 189 2.04 11.36 -18.38
N PRO A 190 2.69 11.92 -17.34
CA PRO A 190 2.03 12.13 -16.04
C PRO A 190 0.77 12.98 -16.21
N ASP A 191 -0.34 12.52 -15.64
CA ASP A 191 -1.68 13.12 -15.81
C ASP A 191 -2.33 13.54 -14.49
N ARG A 192 -1.58 13.52 -13.39
CA ARG A 192 -2.06 13.86 -12.05
C ARG A 192 -1.29 15.02 -11.46
N TYR A 193 -2.01 15.99 -10.93
CA TYR A 193 -1.41 17.04 -10.12
C TYR A 193 -0.80 16.43 -8.86
N CYS A 194 0.31 17.00 -8.39
CA CYS A 194 1.02 16.49 -7.23
C CYS A 194 1.11 17.59 -6.18
N ALA A 195 0.38 17.43 -5.08
CA ALA A 195 0.51 18.26 -3.91
C ALA A 195 1.66 17.81 -3.03
N ASP A 196 2.42 18.76 -2.52
CA ASP A 196 3.34 18.59 -1.42
C ASP A 196 2.60 18.86 -0.10
N ILE A 197 2.29 17.79 0.61
CA ILE A 197 1.57 17.85 1.90
C ILE A 197 2.36 18.67 2.94
N SER A 198 3.69 18.74 2.82
CA SER A 198 4.53 19.44 3.80
C SER A 198 4.57 20.95 3.60
N THR A 199 4.45 21.42 2.35
CA THR A 199 4.53 22.85 2.01
C THR A 199 3.18 23.46 1.62
N GLY A 200 2.18 22.64 1.33
CA GLY A 200 0.88 23.11 0.82
C GLY A 200 0.92 23.54 -0.65
N LYS A 201 2.01 23.25 -1.38
CA LYS A 201 2.15 23.58 -2.81
C LYS A 201 1.54 22.50 -3.68
N LEU A 202 0.88 22.89 -4.76
CA LEU A 202 0.31 22.01 -5.78
C LEU A 202 1.06 22.19 -7.09
N TYR A 203 1.62 21.11 -7.60
CA TYR A 203 2.40 21.12 -8.84
C TYR A 203 1.59 20.51 -9.98
N GLN A 204 1.77 21.08 -11.17
CA GLN A 204 1.29 20.49 -12.42
C GLN A 204 1.86 19.07 -12.62
N PRO A 205 1.19 18.20 -13.40
CA PRO A 205 1.60 16.82 -13.56
C PRO A 205 3.05 16.61 -13.98
N GLN A 206 3.60 17.50 -14.81
CA GLN A 206 4.97 17.44 -15.31
C GLN A 206 6.00 17.79 -14.24
N HIS A 207 5.59 18.46 -13.16
CA HIS A 207 6.45 18.97 -12.09
C HIS A 207 6.40 18.14 -10.80
N TYR A 208 5.75 16.98 -10.81
CA TYR A 208 5.60 16.11 -9.63
C TYR A 208 6.94 15.71 -8.98
N TYR A 209 8.01 15.60 -9.77
CA TYR A 209 9.33 15.19 -9.29
C TYR A 209 9.96 16.22 -8.33
N LYS A 210 9.47 17.46 -8.31
CA LYS A 210 9.87 18.50 -7.36
C LYS A 210 9.45 18.17 -5.92
N VAL A 211 8.48 17.27 -5.74
CA VAL A 211 7.99 16.83 -4.44
C VAL A 211 8.68 15.53 -4.03
N LEU A 212 9.17 15.46 -2.80
CA LEU A 212 9.77 14.24 -2.25
C LEU A 212 8.72 13.10 -2.14
N PRO A 213 9.08 11.82 -2.41
CA PRO A 213 8.14 10.71 -2.45
C PRO A 213 7.20 10.58 -1.23
N GLU A 214 7.71 10.80 -0.01
CA GLU A 214 6.93 10.76 1.23
C GLU A 214 5.92 11.90 1.37
N SER A 215 6.06 12.99 0.63
CA SER A 215 5.18 14.17 0.71
C SER A 215 4.19 14.26 -0.45
N ARG A 216 4.20 13.31 -1.39
CA ARG A 216 3.35 13.33 -2.59
C ARG A 216 1.90 12.94 -2.25
N LEU A 217 0.95 13.81 -2.57
CA LEU A 217 -0.48 13.51 -2.68
C LEU A 217 -0.94 13.83 -4.10
N PHE A 218 -1.54 12.86 -4.79
CA PHE A 218 -1.98 13.04 -6.17
C PHE A 218 -3.46 13.39 -6.26
N PHE A 219 -3.78 14.27 -7.21
CA PHE A 219 -5.13 14.65 -7.60
C PHE A 219 -5.32 14.41 -9.10
N TYR A 220 -6.48 13.87 -9.49
CA TYR A 220 -6.88 13.90 -10.90
C TYR A 220 -7.27 15.32 -11.29
N THR A 221 -7.26 15.63 -12.59
CA THR A 221 -7.70 16.94 -13.10
C THR A 221 -9.11 17.32 -12.63
N LYS A 222 -10.03 16.35 -12.55
CA LYS A 222 -11.39 16.55 -12.05
C LYS A 222 -11.46 16.98 -10.57
N ASP A 223 -10.44 16.64 -9.78
CA ASP A 223 -10.37 16.90 -8.34
C ASP A 223 -9.53 18.13 -8.02
N LEU A 224 -9.10 18.89 -9.03
CA LEU A 224 -8.28 20.09 -8.86
C LEU A 224 -8.97 21.15 -8.00
N VAL A 225 -10.27 21.34 -8.18
CA VAL A 225 -11.07 22.28 -7.38
C VAL A 225 -11.07 21.89 -5.90
N GLU A 226 -11.17 20.59 -5.60
CA GLU A 226 -11.10 20.09 -4.22
C GLU A 226 -9.72 20.30 -3.61
N ALA A 227 -8.64 20.11 -4.38
CA ALA A 227 -7.30 20.43 -3.92
C ALA A 227 -7.16 21.91 -3.49
N LEU A 228 -7.74 22.84 -4.27
CA LEU A 228 -7.73 24.27 -3.93
C LEU A 228 -8.56 24.56 -2.66
N LYS A 229 -9.72 23.91 -2.50
CA LYS A 229 -10.54 24.03 -1.27
C LYS A 229 -9.82 23.50 -0.03
N MET A 230 -8.94 22.50 -0.20
CA MET A 230 -8.05 22.00 0.85
C MET A 230 -6.87 22.95 1.15
N ASN A 231 -6.87 24.17 0.59
CA ASN A 231 -5.83 25.19 0.74
C ASN A 231 -4.49 24.84 0.09
N PHE A 232 -4.45 23.91 -0.87
CA PHE A 232 -3.25 23.73 -1.69
C PHE A 232 -3.13 24.88 -2.69
N GLN A 233 -1.91 25.42 -2.83
CA GLN A 233 -1.63 26.56 -3.70
C GLN A 233 -0.99 26.09 -4.99
N LEU A 234 -1.68 26.30 -6.11
CA LEU A 234 -1.14 25.96 -7.43
C LEU A 234 0.12 26.78 -7.71
N VAL A 235 1.23 26.08 -7.95
CA VAL A 235 2.48 26.68 -8.37
C VAL A 235 2.42 26.83 -9.90
N PRO A 236 2.70 28.03 -10.43
CA PRO A 236 2.74 28.27 -11.87
C PRO A 236 3.78 27.37 -12.57
#